data_AF-A0AAD9M0R0-F1
#
_entry.id   AF-A0AAD9M0R0-F1
#
_cell.length_a   1.000
_cell.length_b   1.000
_cell.length_c   1.000
_cell.angle_alpha   90.00
_cell.angle_beta   90.00
_cell.angle_gamma   90.00
#
_symmetry.space_group_name_H-M   'P 1'
#
loop_
_entity.id
_entity.type
_entity.pdbx_description
1 polymer ?
#
loop_
_entity_poly.entity_id
_entity_poly.type
_entity_poly.pdbx_seq_one_letter_code
_entity_poly.pdbx_strand_id
1 'polypeptide(L)'
;MLLQNAIRHADRGSTSIRPREPGPHADAYYRNLYSTEPDFGKMGREEPSFGAMLKRGSLDFNDPAAVMQLTKTLLKRDFGLEVDLPEDRLCPPVPNRHNYILWLKSLLDSTTYDDPDRKIVGLDIGTGASCIYPLLGCTQRLWSFFATGTKLIEDGTERSELTTSRH
;
A
#
# COMPACT_ATOMS: atom_id res chain seq x y z
N MET A 1 14.78 9.26 -8.68
CA MET A 1 14.11 8.26 -9.57
C MET A 1 12.62 8.24 -9.26
N LEU A 2 11.77 8.67 -10.20
CA LEU A 2 10.31 8.75 -10.03
C LEU A 2 9.68 7.33 -9.97
N LEU A 3 9.09 6.95 -8.83
CA LEU A 3 8.21 5.78 -8.65
C LEU A 3 7.00 5.73 -9.61
N GLN A 4 6.75 6.76 -10.44
CA GLN A 4 5.73 6.70 -11.49
C GLN A 4 5.95 5.51 -12.44
N ASN A 5 7.19 5.03 -12.61
CA ASN A 5 7.49 3.83 -13.41
C ASN A 5 7.37 2.49 -12.64
N ALA A 6 7.19 2.52 -11.31
CA ALA A 6 7.22 1.32 -10.45
C ALA A 6 5.84 0.86 -9.98
N ILE A 7 4.78 1.62 -10.26
CA ILE A 7 3.41 1.32 -9.83
C ILE A 7 2.60 0.91 -11.06
N ARG A 8 2.39 -0.39 -11.23
CA ARG A 8 1.47 -0.93 -12.23
C ARG A 8 0.16 -1.29 -11.56
N HIS A 9 -0.95 -1.05 -12.25
CA HIS A 9 -2.24 -1.56 -11.80
C HIS A 9 -2.38 -3.00 -12.24
N ALA A 10 -2.56 -3.89 -11.27
CA ALA A 10 -2.78 -5.31 -11.53
C ALA A 10 -4.03 -5.51 -12.41
N ASP A 11 -3.92 -6.37 -13.42
CA ASP A 11 -5.06 -6.75 -14.24
C ASP A 11 -6.10 -7.49 -13.38
N ARG A 12 -7.39 -7.24 -13.62
CA ARG A 12 -8.46 -7.77 -12.78
C ARG A 12 -8.83 -9.18 -13.23
N GLY A 13 -8.67 -10.16 -12.33
CA GLY A 13 -9.45 -11.39 -12.43
C GLY A 13 -10.95 -11.10 -12.32
N SER A 14 -11.78 -11.89 -13.01
CA SER A 14 -13.24 -11.73 -13.16
C SER A 14 -14.06 -11.69 -11.84
N THR A 15 -13.43 -11.89 -10.68
CA THR A 15 -14.09 -12.08 -9.36
C THR A 15 -13.65 -11.08 -8.28
N SER A 16 -12.87 -10.03 -8.62
CA SER A 16 -12.34 -9.10 -7.62
C SER A 16 -13.44 -8.23 -6.97
N ILE A 17 -13.61 -8.40 -5.64
CA ILE A 17 -14.50 -7.61 -4.76
C ILE A 17 -13.94 -6.23 -4.37
N ARG A 18 -12.74 -5.87 -4.83
CA ARG A 18 -12.07 -4.61 -4.51
C ARG A 18 -12.73 -3.42 -5.22
N PRO A 19 -12.89 -2.25 -4.56
CA PRO A 19 -13.38 -1.03 -5.17
C PRO A 19 -12.58 -0.62 -6.41
N ARG A 20 -13.28 -0.09 -7.44
CA ARG A 20 -12.65 0.30 -8.71
C ARG A 20 -12.02 1.68 -8.67
N GLU A 21 -12.63 2.58 -7.91
CA GLU A 21 -12.26 3.98 -7.81
C GLU A 21 -12.09 4.37 -6.34
N PRO A 22 -11.18 5.31 -6.05
CA PRO A 22 -11.06 5.87 -4.71
C PRO A 22 -12.29 6.74 -4.37
N GLY A 23 -12.63 6.82 -3.08
CA GLY A 23 -13.71 7.66 -2.58
C GLY A 23 -14.41 7.06 -1.34
N PRO A 24 -15.25 7.82 -0.63
CA PRO A 24 -16.01 7.37 0.54
C PRO A 24 -16.86 6.12 0.27
N HIS A 25 -17.34 5.93 -0.96
CA HIS A 25 -18.07 4.72 -1.36
C HIS A 25 -17.27 3.43 -1.15
N ALA A 26 -15.92 3.51 -1.18
CA ALA A 26 -15.02 2.39 -0.95
C ALA A 26 -14.71 2.14 0.54
N ASP A 27 -15.11 3.04 1.45
CA ASP A 27 -14.69 2.99 2.85
C ASP A 27 -15.17 1.76 3.59
N ALA A 28 -16.36 1.26 3.28
CA ALA A 28 -16.89 0.05 3.90
C ALA A 28 -16.01 -1.17 3.58
N TYR A 29 -15.50 -1.27 2.35
CA TYR A 29 -14.55 -2.33 1.98
C TYR A 29 -13.26 -2.20 2.80
N TYR A 30 -12.64 -1.02 2.79
CA TYR A 30 -11.35 -0.81 3.45
C TYR A 30 -11.44 -0.91 4.98
N ARG A 31 -12.53 -0.45 5.61
CA ARG A 31 -12.71 -0.59 7.07
C ARG A 31 -12.82 -2.05 7.52
N ASN A 32 -13.38 -2.91 6.66
CA ASN A 32 -13.52 -4.34 6.95
C ASN A 32 -12.32 -5.15 6.46
N LEU A 33 -11.45 -4.56 5.62
CA LEU A 33 -10.24 -5.20 5.15
C LEU A 33 -9.31 -5.46 6.35
N TYR A 34 -8.88 -6.72 6.50
CA TYR A 34 -8.08 -7.20 7.64
C TYR A 34 -8.79 -7.15 9.01
N SER A 35 -10.13 -7.04 9.05
CA SER A 35 -10.90 -7.29 10.29
C SER A 35 -10.83 -8.75 10.75
N THR A 36 -10.47 -9.65 9.84
CA THR A 36 -10.11 -11.04 10.09
C THR A 36 -8.72 -11.34 9.53
N GLU A 37 -8.04 -12.32 10.11
CA GLU A 37 -6.71 -12.73 9.63
C GLU A 37 -6.76 -13.23 8.16
N PRO A 38 -5.77 -12.87 7.32
CA PRO A 38 -5.67 -13.41 5.97
C PRO A 38 -5.43 -14.93 5.98
N ASP A 39 -6.23 -15.67 5.22
CA ASP A 39 -5.96 -17.09 4.95
C ASP A 39 -4.77 -17.22 3.98
N PHE A 40 -3.57 -17.45 4.52
CA PHE A 40 -2.35 -17.65 3.73
C PHE A 40 -2.41 -18.91 2.87
N GLY A 41 -3.10 -19.96 3.32
CA GLY A 41 -3.27 -21.18 2.53
C GLY A 41 -4.07 -20.89 1.25
N LYS A 42 -5.17 -20.13 1.36
CA LYS A 42 -5.93 -19.66 0.19
C LYS A 42 -5.10 -18.73 -0.68
N MET A 43 -4.43 -17.75 -0.08
CA MET A 43 -3.61 -16.79 -0.81
C MET A 43 -2.48 -17.47 -1.60
N GLY A 44 -1.82 -18.48 -1.02
CA GLY A 44 -0.76 -19.23 -1.70
C GLY A 44 -1.25 -20.09 -2.86
N ARG A 45 -2.53 -20.48 -2.87
CA ARG A 45 -3.15 -21.16 -4.03
C ARG A 45 -3.50 -20.19 -5.16
N GLU A 46 -3.85 -18.95 -4.84
CA GLU A 46 -4.21 -17.91 -5.80
C GLU A 46 -2.99 -17.20 -6.40
N GLU A 47 -1.90 -17.06 -5.62
CA GLU A 47 -0.65 -16.42 -6.04
C GLU A 47 0.53 -17.39 -5.82
N PRO A 48 0.96 -18.13 -6.87
CA PRO A 48 1.99 -19.17 -6.75
C PRO A 48 3.33 -18.67 -6.19
N SER A 49 3.73 -17.44 -6.51
CA SER A 49 4.98 -16.85 -5.98
C SER A 49 4.92 -16.66 -4.47
N PHE A 50 3.74 -16.38 -3.90
CA PHE A 50 3.54 -16.35 -2.45
C PHE A 50 3.42 -17.75 -1.87
N GLY A 51 2.73 -18.67 -2.56
CA GLY A 51 2.64 -20.07 -2.14
C GLY A 51 4.00 -20.73 -1.95
N ALA A 52 4.98 -20.39 -2.80
CA ALA A 52 6.36 -20.88 -2.69
C ALA A 52 7.09 -20.44 -1.41
N MET A 53 6.63 -19.36 -0.75
CA MET A 53 7.21 -18.86 0.51
C MET A 53 6.63 -19.54 1.76
N LEU A 54 5.54 -20.30 1.62
CA LEU A 54 4.86 -20.93 2.75
C LEU A 54 5.52 -22.26 3.13
N LYS A 55 5.78 -22.44 4.43
CA LYS A 55 6.27 -23.70 5.02
C LYS A 55 5.13 -24.36 5.78
N ARG A 56 4.63 -25.49 5.28
CA ARG A 56 3.49 -26.24 5.86
C ARG A 56 2.23 -25.37 6.06
N GLY A 57 1.99 -24.42 5.14
CA GLY A 57 0.85 -23.50 5.20
C GLY A 57 1.06 -22.25 6.07
N SER A 58 2.21 -22.11 6.72
CA SER A 58 2.56 -20.94 7.54
C SER A 58 3.66 -20.10 6.88
N LEU A 59 3.62 -18.79 7.11
CA LEU A 59 4.66 -17.87 6.67
C LEU A 59 5.73 -17.71 7.76
N ASP A 60 7.00 -17.68 7.36
CA ASP A 60 8.11 -17.37 8.24
C ASP A 60 8.35 -15.85 8.27
N PHE A 61 7.91 -15.18 9.33
CA PHE A 61 8.02 -13.72 9.44
C PHE A 61 9.45 -13.22 9.70
N ASN A 62 10.42 -14.12 9.93
CA ASN A 62 11.83 -13.76 10.05
C ASN A 62 12.57 -13.85 8.71
N ASP A 63 11.94 -14.41 7.67
CA ASP A 63 12.48 -14.47 6.32
C ASP A 63 12.12 -13.19 5.55
N PRO A 64 13.09 -12.30 5.25
CA PRO A 64 12.81 -11.04 4.55
C PRO A 64 12.18 -11.24 3.17
N ALA A 65 12.54 -12.31 2.45
CA ALA A 65 11.98 -12.60 1.14
C ALA A 65 10.50 -13.01 1.25
N ALA A 66 10.16 -13.81 2.26
CA ALA A 66 8.80 -14.22 2.54
C ALA A 66 7.91 -13.02 2.93
N VAL A 67 8.41 -12.11 3.78
CA VAL A 67 7.70 -10.89 4.20
C VAL A 67 7.55 -9.89 3.05
N MET A 68 8.57 -9.75 2.21
CA MET A 68 8.49 -8.92 1.01
C MET A 68 7.45 -9.47 0.02
N GLN A 69 7.43 -10.79 -0.20
CA GLN A 69 6.45 -11.42 -1.08
C GLN A 69 5.03 -11.29 -0.51
N LEU A 70 4.84 -11.43 0.80
CA LEU A 70 3.55 -11.14 1.45
C LEU A 70 3.10 -9.71 1.15
N THR A 71 4.00 -8.74 1.30
CA THR A 71 3.72 -7.31 1.05
C THR A 71 3.26 -7.07 -0.37
N LYS A 72 4.01 -7.58 -1.37
CA LYS A 72 3.64 -7.50 -2.79
C LYS A 72 2.27 -8.14 -3.05
N THR A 73 2.01 -9.30 -2.46
CA THR A 73 0.76 -10.05 -2.63
C THR A 73 -0.45 -9.30 -2.06
N LEU A 74 -0.32 -8.74 -0.84
CA LEU A 74 -1.37 -7.93 -0.22
C LEU A 74 -1.65 -6.65 -1.03
N LEU A 75 -0.60 -5.94 -1.46
CA LEU A 75 -0.73 -4.73 -2.27
C LEU A 75 -1.42 -5.02 -3.61
N LYS A 76 -1.05 -6.10 -4.28
CA LYS A 76 -1.66 -6.52 -5.54
C LYS A 76 -3.11 -6.93 -5.35
N ARG A 77 -3.39 -7.83 -4.40
CA ARG A 77 -4.73 -8.40 -4.20
C ARG A 77 -5.74 -7.38 -3.66
N ASP A 78 -5.36 -6.65 -2.61
CA ASP A 78 -6.30 -5.85 -1.81
C ASP A 78 -6.31 -4.37 -2.21
N PHE A 79 -5.25 -3.90 -2.89
CA PHE A 79 -5.12 -2.50 -3.34
C PHE A 79 -4.91 -2.36 -4.85
N GLY A 80 -4.64 -3.45 -5.58
CA GLY A 80 -4.34 -3.43 -7.03
C GLY A 80 -3.09 -2.67 -7.38
N LEU A 81 -2.11 -2.74 -6.49
CA LEU A 81 -0.81 -2.12 -6.65
C LEU A 81 0.22 -3.23 -6.88
N GLU A 82 0.77 -3.28 -8.08
CA GLU A 82 1.98 -4.05 -8.34
C GLU A 82 3.17 -3.13 -8.12
N VAL A 83 4.05 -3.53 -7.20
CA VAL A 83 5.20 -2.75 -6.78
C VAL A 83 6.47 -3.57 -6.83
N ASP A 84 7.53 -2.93 -7.33
CA ASP A 84 8.89 -3.45 -7.26
C ASP A 84 9.56 -2.87 -6.01
N LEU A 85 9.71 -3.70 -4.98
CA LEU A 85 10.36 -3.37 -3.71
C LEU A 85 11.81 -3.83 -3.74
N PRO A 86 12.77 -3.00 -3.29
CA PRO A 86 14.18 -3.39 -3.24
C PRO A 86 14.44 -4.39 -2.11
N GLU A 87 15.37 -5.31 -2.33
CA GLU A 87 15.65 -6.46 -1.45
C GLU A 87 16.37 -6.08 -0.14
N ASP A 88 17.02 -4.91 -0.13
CA ASP A 88 17.86 -4.43 0.97
C ASP A 88 17.09 -3.63 2.04
N ARG A 89 15.75 -3.56 1.95
CA ARG A 89 14.94 -2.70 2.80
C ARG A 89 13.79 -3.40 3.49
N LEU A 90 13.52 -2.93 4.70
CA LEU A 90 12.41 -3.42 5.51
C LEU A 90 11.06 -3.11 4.83
N CYS A 91 10.26 -4.14 4.62
CA CYS A 91 8.87 -4.01 4.19
C CYS A 91 7.98 -3.84 5.43
N PRO A 92 7.39 -2.66 5.68
CA PRO A 92 6.48 -2.51 6.81
C PRO A 92 5.23 -3.37 6.62
N PRO A 93 4.66 -3.97 7.69
CA PRO A 93 3.43 -4.74 7.58
C PRO A 93 2.28 -3.89 7.03
N VAL A 94 1.76 -4.27 5.85
CA VAL A 94 0.69 -3.55 5.13
C VAL A 94 -0.54 -3.28 6.01
N PRO A 95 -1.08 -4.26 6.79
CA PRO A 95 -2.26 -4.00 7.62
C PRO A 95 -2.07 -2.87 8.63
N ASN A 96 -0.89 -2.78 9.26
CA ASN A 96 -0.60 -1.71 10.22
C ASN A 96 -0.53 -0.34 9.54
N ARG A 97 0.02 -0.27 8.32
CA ARG A 97 0.09 0.97 7.55
C ARG A 97 -1.28 1.38 7.00
N HIS A 98 -2.11 0.40 6.65
CA HIS A 98 -3.50 0.61 6.27
C HIS A 98 -4.33 1.22 7.42
N ASN A 99 -4.17 0.71 8.65
CA ASN A 99 -4.87 1.25 9.82
C ASN A 99 -4.55 2.73 10.06
N TYR A 100 -3.31 3.16 9.78
CA TYR A 100 -2.96 4.58 9.89
C TYR A 100 -3.69 5.45 8.85
N ILE A 101 -3.84 4.97 7.62
CA ILE A 101 -4.66 5.64 6.59
C ILE A 101 -6.13 5.72 7.00
N LEU A 102 -6.69 4.64 7.56
CA LEU A 102 -8.07 4.65 8.08
C LEU A 102 -8.25 5.67 9.19
N TRP A 103 -7.27 5.78 10.10
CA TRP A 103 -7.28 6.79 11.15
C TRP A 103 -7.23 8.21 10.58
N LEU A 104 -6.35 8.48 9.60
CA LEU A 104 -6.27 9.78 8.92
C LEU A 104 -7.59 10.17 8.25
N LYS A 105 -8.26 9.21 7.58
CA LYS A 105 -9.59 9.44 6.98
C LYS A 105 -10.60 9.87 8.03
N SER A 106 -10.72 9.11 9.13
CA SER A 106 -11.62 9.44 10.23
C SER A 106 -11.31 10.80 10.84
N LEU A 107 -10.03 11.16 11.00
CA LEU A 107 -9.63 12.46 11.50
C LEU A 107 -10.08 13.58 10.56
N LEU A 108 -9.78 13.49 9.27
CA LEU A 108 -10.11 14.50 8.27
C LEU A 108 -11.62 14.66 8.07
N ASP A 109 -12.36 13.56 8.09
CA ASP A 109 -13.82 13.54 7.93
C ASP A 109 -14.55 14.06 9.18
N SER A 110 -13.93 14.02 10.37
CA SER A 110 -14.53 14.47 11.63
C SER A 110 -14.11 15.87 12.08
N THR A 111 -13.03 16.43 11.53
CA THR A 111 -12.46 17.72 11.96
C THR A 111 -12.68 18.85 10.97
N THR A 112 -13.36 18.60 9.86
CA THR A 112 -13.66 19.58 8.83
C THR A 112 -15.14 19.51 8.45
N TYR A 113 -15.69 20.62 7.95
CA TYR A 113 -17.04 20.64 7.37
C TYR A 113 -17.02 20.39 5.86
N ASP A 114 -15.86 20.10 5.29
CA ASP A 114 -15.70 19.89 3.86
C ASP A 114 -16.18 18.49 3.45
N ASP A 115 -16.49 18.34 2.16
CA ASP A 115 -16.88 17.06 1.58
C ASP A 115 -15.77 15.99 1.78
N PRO A 116 -16.11 14.77 2.24
CA PRO A 116 -15.17 13.64 2.29
C PRO A 116 -14.56 13.25 0.92
N ASP A 117 -15.23 13.56 -0.19
CA ASP A 117 -14.73 13.37 -1.56
C ASP A 117 -13.76 14.46 -2.04
N ARG A 118 -13.47 15.47 -1.21
CA ARG A 118 -12.55 16.54 -1.60
C ARG A 118 -11.15 16.02 -1.92
N LYS A 119 -10.49 16.73 -2.84
CA LYS A 119 -9.07 16.49 -3.14
C LYS A 119 -8.22 16.99 -1.97
N ILE A 120 -7.36 16.12 -1.45
CA ILE A 120 -6.44 16.45 -0.35
C ILE A 120 -5.01 16.25 -0.82
N VAL A 121 -4.14 17.18 -0.44
CA VAL A 121 -2.70 17.06 -0.66
C VAL A 121 -2.02 16.77 0.67
N GLY A 122 -1.39 15.60 0.77
CA GLY A 122 -0.60 15.17 1.94
C GLY A 122 0.90 15.34 1.72
N LEU A 123 1.64 15.39 2.83
CA LEU A 123 3.10 15.32 2.85
C LEU A 123 3.52 14.09 3.67
N ASP A 124 4.24 13.16 3.06
CA ASP A 124 4.83 12.00 3.73
C ASP A 124 6.33 12.24 3.96
N ILE A 125 6.74 12.28 5.22
CA ILE A 125 8.14 12.52 5.64
C ILE A 125 8.72 11.19 6.12
N GLY A 126 9.80 10.74 5.48
CA GLY A 126 10.40 9.44 5.77
C GLY A 126 9.67 8.30 5.07
N THR A 127 9.24 8.52 3.82
CA THR A 127 8.39 7.59 3.06
C THR A 127 9.03 6.20 2.78
N GLY A 128 10.34 6.08 3.01
CA GLY A 128 11.10 4.85 2.75
C GLY A 128 11.12 4.46 1.27
N ALA A 129 11.53 3.24 0.96
CA ALA A 129 11.49 2.74 -0.43
C ALA A 129 10.08 2.33 -0.89
N SER A 130 9.20 1.97 0.04
CA SER A 130 7.88 1.44 -0.31
C SER A 130 6.87 2.52 -0.69
N CYS A 131 7.08 3.77 -0.26
CA CYS A 131 6.08 4.84 -0.39
C CYS A 131 4.69 4.42 0.09
N ILE A 132 4.62 3.61 1.15
CA ILE A 132 3.42 2.85 1.51
C ILE A 132 2.23 3.75 1.84
N TYR A 133 2.42 4.89 2.52
CA TYR A 133 1.31 5.78 2.86
C TYR A 133 0.73 6.51 1.64
N PRO A 134 1.54 7.15 0.77
CA PRO A 134 1.07 7.68 -0.50
C PRO A 134 0.32 6.64 -1.34
N LEU A 135 0.88 5.44 -1.47
CA LEU A 135 0.25 4.34 -2.23
C LEU A 135 -1.13 3.98 -1.67
N LEU A 136 -1.20 3.69 -0.37
CA LEU A 136 -2.45 3.29 0.27
C LEU A 136 -3.47 4.44 0.31
N GLY A 137 -3.04 5.69 0.52
CA GLY A 137 -3.92 6.85 0.52
C GLY A 137 -4.57 7.11 -0.83
N CYS A 138 -3.76 7.19 -1.90
CA CYS A 138 -4.23 7.46 -3.26
C CYS A 138 -5.13 6.33 -3.84
N THR A 139 -5.01 5.10 -3.34
CA THR A 139 -5.93 4.01 -3.74
C THR A 139 -7.29 4.09 -3.10
N GLN A 140 -7.39 4.71 -1.91
CA GLN A 140 -8.61 4.70 -1.11
C GLN A 140 -9.42 5.99 -1.22
N ARG A 141 -8.76 7.14 -1.39
CA ARG A 141 -9.39 8.46 -1.49
C ARG A 141 -8.72 9.27 -2.61
N LEU A 142 -9.37 10.37 -3.01
CA LEU A 142 -8.87 11.31 -4.02
C LEU A 142 -7.73 12.19 -3.48
N TRP A 143 -6.75 11.55 -2.85
CA TRP A 143 -5.59 12.19 -2.27
C TRP A 143 -4.45 12.28 -3.29
N SER A 144 -3.57 13.23 -3.07
CA SER A 144 -2.27 13.36 -3.73
C SER A 144 -1.22 13.58 -2.65
N PHE A 145 0.01 13.16 -2.92
CA PHE A 145 1.08 13.26 -1.92
C PHE A 145 2.34 13.87 -2.52
N PHE A 146 3.00 14.68 -1.70
CA PHE A 146 4.44 14.87 -1.76
C PHE A 146 5.09 13.84 -0.84
N ALA A 147 6.03 13.06 -1.35
CA ALA A 147 6.74 12.06 -0.55
C ALA A 147 8.22 12.41 -0.51
N THR A 148 8.77 12.50 0.70
CA THR A 148 10.18 12.81 0.93
C THR A 148 10.84 11.64 1.65
N GLY A 149 11.94 11.15 1.08
CA GLY A 149 12.76 10.12 1.70
C GLY A 149 13.79 10.75 2.64
N THR A 150 13.86 10.29 3.89
CA THR A 150 15.02 10.54 4.75
C THR A 150 16.06 9.47 4.46
N LYS A 151 16.93 9.71 3.48
CA LYS A 151 18.22 9.01 3.42
C LYS A 151 18.99 9.54 4.64
N LEU A 152 19.35 8.70 5.62
CA LEU A 152 20.46 9.10 6.48
C LEU A 152 21.66 9.19 5.54
N ILE A 153 22.17 10.40 5.37
CA ILE A 153 23.29 10.69 4.46
C ILE A 153 24.54 10.11 5.13
N GLU A 154 24.85 8.85 4.82
CA GLU A 154 26.25 8.47 4.63
C GLU A 154 26.51 8.65 3.12
N ASP A 155 27.18 9.75 2.82
CA ASP A 155 27.57 10.27 1.51
C ASP A 155 26.49 10.58 0.46
N GLY A 156 26.48 11.88 0.08
CA GLY A 156 26.36 12.35 -1.29
C GLY A 156 25.05 12.05 -2.03
N THR A 157 24.15 13.03 -1.98
CA THR A 157 23.33 13.46 -3.12
C THR A 157 22.43 12.42 -3.80
N GLU A 158 21.20 12.27 -3.31
CA GLU A 158 20.03 12.02 -4.18
C GLU A 158 18.76 12.59 -3.52
N ARG A 159 18.11 13.56 -4.17
CA ARG A 159 16.75 14.02 -3.83
C ARG A 159 15.76 13.28 -4.71
N SER A 160 14.78 12.61 -4.11
CA SER A 160 13.62 12.07 -4.83
C SER A 160 12.39 12.93 -4.52
N GLU A 161 11.96 13.73 -5.48
CA GLU A 161 10.62 14.30 -5.48
C GLU A 161 9.66 13.31 -6.13
N LEU A 162 8.57 12.98 -5.43
CA LEU A 162 7.53 12.11 -5.95
C LEU A 162 6.20 12.83 -5.95
N THR A 163 5.62 12.99 -7.14
CA THR A 163 4.25 13.48 -7.34
C THR A 163 3.42 12.35 -7.91
N THR A 164 2.53 11.76 -7.11
CA THR A 164 1.52 10.83 -7.63
C THR A 164 0.26 11.62 -7.92
N SER A 165 0.09 12.03 -9.18
CA SER A 165 -1.13 12.64 -9.71
C SER A 165 -1.70 11.65 -10.73
N ARG A 166 -2.97 11.23 -10.55
CA ARG A 166 -3.73 10.63 -11.66
C ARG A 166 -4.22 11.79 -12.54
N HIS A 167 -3.89 11.74 -13.82
CA HIS A 167 -4.56 12.52 -14.86
C HIS A 167 -5.90 11.89 -15.21
#